data_AF-D2QQW3-F1
#
_entry.id   AF-D2QQW3-F1
#
_cell.length_a   1.000
_cell.length_b   1.000
_cell.length_c   1.000
_cell.angle_alpha   90.00
_cell.angle_beta   90.00
_cell.angle_gamma   90.00
#
_symmetry.space_group_name_H-M   'P 1'
#
loop_
_entity.id
_entity.type
_entity.pdbx_description
1 polymer ?
#
loop_
_entity_poly.entity_id
_entity_poly.type
_entity_poly.pdbx_seq_one_letter_code
_entity_poly.pdbx_strand_id
1 'polypeptide(L)'
;MRSIFILLGLLVYTLPVFAQEQGEYMTQTTRDRINFANLNINNNATLFTIKGPAGTLLGTPYLDTTWQAGNVKFYNKVGMSLTTDSLAGVPVRLDLLANEIDVKAGATSIKAVKASAIRYVDMNNAYGSVSRFINVQEFQTEGQTLTGFFEQIVVGKLSLLMHPSVHIQKGNYNVAMNVGSKDDQLVKKMDWYVARGKQVVKFSPGKKAVLELMADKKDQLDTFLKTQKPDLKTREGLSTTFVYYNTL
;
A
#
# COMPACT_ATOMS: atom_id res chain seq x y z
N MET A 1 -3.34 -95.49 -66.93
CA MET A 1 -2.28 -94.55 -67.33
C MET A 1 -2.93 -93.23 -67.72
N ARG A 2 -2.35 -92.14 -67.22
CA ARG A 2 -2.56 -90.71 -67.51
C ARG A 2 -3.46 -90.35 -68.71
N SER A 3 -4.47 -89.47 -68.50
CA SER A 3 -4.55 -88.11 -69.09
C SER A 3 -5.96 -87.61 -69.44
N ILE A 4 -6.28 -86.43 -68.91
CA ILE A 4 -6.99 -85.29 -69.54
C ILE A 4 -8.53 -85.34 -69.64
N PHE A 5 -9.18 -84.55 -68.78
CA PHE A 5 -10.50 -83.96 -69.01
C PHE A 5 -10.34 -82.43 -69.06
N ILE A 6 -10.79 -81.82 -70.16
CA ILE A 6 -10.72 -80.38 -70.42
C ILE A 6 -11.94 -79.70 -69.80
N LEU A 7 -11.67 -78.67 -68.98
CA LEU A 7 -12.63 -77.82 -68.31
C LEU A 7 -12.93 -76.59 -69.18
N LEU A 8 -14.20 -76.37 -69.51
CA LEU A 8 -14.72 -75.12 -70.08
C LEU A 8 -15.35 -74.33 -68.93
N GLY A 9 -14.80 -73.18 -68.57
CA GLY A 9 -15.30 -72.35 -67.48
C GLY A 9 -15.14 -70.87 -67.78
N LEU A 10 -16.27 -70.19 -67.99
CA LEU A 10 -16.37 -68.78 -68.36
C LEU A 10 -15.89 -67.81 -67.26
N LEU A 11 -15.18 -66.81 -67.76
CA LEU A 11 -14.84 -65.47 -67.26
C LEU A 11 -15.85 -64.79 -66.32
N VAL A 12 -15.36 -64.22 -65.21
CA VAL A 12 -15.74 -62.88 -64.69
C VAL A 12 -14.50 -62.26 -64.00
N TYR A 13 -14.04 -61.12 -64.51
CA TYR A 13 -12.97 -60.31 -63.91
C TYR A 13 -13.56 -59.34 -62.88
N THR A 14 -13.06 -59.37 -61.65
CA THR A 14 -13.23 -58.29 -60.66
C THR A 14 -11.85 -57.81 -60.21
N LEU A 15 -11.48 -56.58 -60.59
CA LEU A 15 -10.29 -55.91 -60.07
C LEU A 15 -10.57 -55.38 -58.66
N PRO A 16 -9.65 -55.52 -57.69
CA PRO A 16 -9.77 -54.85 -56.40
C PRO A 16 -9.46 -53.35 -56.56
N VAL A 17 -10.41 -52.51 -56.16
CA VAL A 17 -10.17 -51.07 -55.95
C VAL A 17 -9.42 -50.92 -54.62
N PHE A 18 -8.16 -50.51 -54.67
CA PHE A 18 -7.45 -50.05 -53.47
C PHE A 18 -7.95 -48.64 -53.12
N ALA A 19 -8.83 -48.55 -52.13
CA ALA A 19 -9.13 -47.30 -51.46
C ALA A 19 -8.01 -47.04 -50.44
N GLN A 20 -7.13 -46.10 -50.74
CA GLN A 20 -6.13 -45.63 -49.78
C GLN A 20 -6.79 -44.55 -48.91
N GLU A 21 -6.94 -44.83 -47.62
CA GLU A 21 -7.43 -43.87 -46.62
C GLU A 21 -6.39 -42.73 -46.50
N GLN A 22 -6.65 -41.62 -47.18
CA GLN A 22 -5.86 -40.40 -46.99
C GLN A 22 -6.27 -39.79 -45.66
N GLY A 23 -5.48 -40.05 -44.62
CA GLY A 23 -5.54 -39.21 -43.42
C GLY A 23 -5.36 -37.77 -43.85
N GLU A 24 -6.36 -36.93 -43.63
CA GLU A 24 -6.33 -35.50 -43.94
C GLU A 24 -5.29 -34.82 -43.03
N TYR A 25 -4.03 -34.85 -43.45
CA TYR A 25 -3.01 -34.00 -42.86
C TYR A 25 -3.02 -32.67 -43.61
N MET A 26 -3.22 -31.57 -42.87
CA MET A 26 -3.09 -30.23 -43.44
C MET A 26 -1.77 -30.08 -44.20
N THR A 27 -1.82 -29.43 -45.37
CA THR A 27 -0.62 -29.18 -46.17
C THR A 27 0.40 -28.37 -45.39
N GLN A 28 1.68 -28.65 -45.65
CA GLN A 28 2.79 -28.01 -44.93
C GLN A 28 2.75 -26.48 -45.02
N THR A 29 2.32 -25.95 -46.16
CA THR A 29 2.09 -24.51 -46.38
C THR A 29 0.93 -23.94 -45.55
N THR A 30 -0.12 -24.71 -45.32
CA THR A 30 -1.23 -24.33 -44.42
C THR A 30 -0.76 -24.35 -42.97
N ARG A 31 0.02 -25.37 -42.60
CA ARG A 31 0.64 -25.49 -41.28
C ARG A 31 1.58 -24.32 -40.98
N ASP A 32 2.42 -23.97 -41.94
CA ASP A 32 3.35 -22.84 -41.81
C ASP A 32 2.61 -21.50 -41.76
N ARG A 33 1.56 -21.29 -42.56
CA ARG A 33 0.73 -20.07 -42.43
C ARG A 33 0.06 -19.95 -41.06
N ILE A 34 -0.39 -21.05 -40.46
CA ILE A 34 -0.94 -21.05 -39.09
C ILE A 34 0.17 -20.72 -38.08
N ASN A 35 1.36 -21.31 -38.22
CA ASN A 35 2.48 -21.08 -37.29
C ASN A 35 3.10 -19.67 -37.38
N PHE A 36 3.09 -19.05 -38.57
CA PHE A 36 3.73 -17.76 -38.83
C PHE A 36 2.75 -16.58 -38.95
N ALA A 37 1.44 -16.81 -38.95
CA ALA A 37 0.47 -15.74 -38.75
C ALA A 37 0.43 -15.35 -37.26
N ASN A 38 0.11 -14.09 -36.97
CA ASN A 38 -0.15 -13.61 -35.61
C ASN A 38 -1.34 -14.36 -35.00
N LEU A 39 -1.07 -15.53 -34.41
CA LEU A 39 -2.02 -16.39 -33.76
C LEU A 39 -2.61 -15.63 -32.56
N ASN A 40 -3.81 -15.10 -32.72
CA ASN A 40 -4.62 -14.64 -31.60
C ASN A 40 -5.30 -15.84 -30.96
N ILE A 41 -4.57 -16.53 -30.08
CA ILE A 41 -5.08 -17.68 -29.34
C ILE A 41 -5.83 -17.15 -28.13
N ASN A 42 -7.15 -17.27 -28.15
CA ASN A 42 -7.99 -16.93 -27.00
C ASN A 42 -7.70 -17.90 -25.84
N ASN A 43 -7.68 -17.41 -24.60
CA ASN A 43 -7.38 -18.20 -23.40
C ASN A 43 -8.41 -19.34 -23.22
N ASN A 44 -8.15 -20.50 -23.79
CA ASN A 44 -8.92 -21.73 -23.62
C ASN A 44 -8.20 -22.67 -22.63
N ALA A 45 -8.98 -23.52 -21.95
CA ALA A 45 -8.55 -24.38 -20.83
C ALA A 45 -7.38 -25.35 -21.10
N THR A 46 -6.93 -25.48 -22.35
CA THR A 46 -5.88 -26.42 -22.78
C THR A 46 -4.52 -25.76 -23.01
N LEU A 47 -4.46 -24.42 -23.13
CA LEU A 47 -3.22 -23.68 -23.40
C LEU A 47 -2.99 -22.67 -22.28
N PHE A 48 -1.97 -22.92 -21.46
CA PHE A 48 -1.58 -22.03 -20.36
C PHE A 48 -0.45 -21.10 -20.81
N THR A 49 -0.60 -19.80 -20.59
CA THR A 49 0.53 -18.86 -20.65
C THR A 49 1.54 -19.23 -19.56
N ILE A 50 2.83 -19.25 -19.90
CA ILE A 50 3.90 -19.41 -18.91
C ILE A 50 3.78 -18.29 -17.89
N LYS A 51 3.79 -18.61 -16.59
CA LYS A 51 3.68 -17.62 -15.51
C LYS A 51 4.83 -16.61 -15.66
N GLY A 52 4.52 -15.42 -16.15
CA GLY A 52 5.47 -14.31 -16.21
C GLY A 52 5.99 -13.93 -14.81
N PRO A 53 7.02 -13.06 -14.71
CA PRO A 53 7.69 -12.74 -13.46
C PRO A 53 6.71 -12.38 -12.33
N ALA A 54 7.11 -12.71 -11.10
CA ALA A 54 6.36 -12.34 -9.91
C ALA A 54 6.31 -10.82 -9.75
N GLY A 55 5.23 -10.31 -9.16
CA GLY A 55 5.13 -8.90 -8.82
C GLY A 55 6.17 -8.48 -7.79
N THR A 56 6.49 -7.20 -7.79
CA THR A 56 7.40 -6.53 -6.85
C THR A 56 6.62 -5.65 -5.87
N LEU A 57 7.25 -5.26 -4.77
CA LEU A 57 6.67 -4.28 -3.84
C LEU A 57 7.12 -2.87 -4.24
N LEU A 58 6.19 -2.03 -4.64
CA LEU A 58 6.43 -0.66 -5.05
C LEU A 58 6.18 0.32 -3.89
N GLY A 59 6.95 1.41 -3.87
CA GLY A 59 6.82 2.49 -2.89
C GLY A 59 7.88 2.45 -1.80
N THR A 60 7.67 3.27 -0.77
CA THR A 60 8.61 3.45 0.35
C THR A 60 7.86 3.33 1.67
N PRO A 61 8.42 2.63 2.67
CA PRO A 61 7.82 2.53 3.98
C PRO A 61 7.99 3.81 4.81
N TYR A 62 8.85 4.74 4.35
CA TYR A 62 9.18 5.93 5.11
C TYR A 62 8.15 7.04 4.91
N LEU A 63 7.88 7.81 5.97
CA LEU A 63 7.03 9.00 5.91
C LEU A 63 7.53 9.98 4.83
N ASP A 64 8.84 10.22 4.80
CA ASP A 64 9.56 11.03 3.82
C ASP A 64 10.74 10.24 3.25
N THR A 65 11.11 10.52 2.01
CA THR A 65 12.30 9.97 1.34
C THR A 65 13.61 10.59 1.83
N THR A 66 13.56 11.81 2.36
CA THR A 66 14.73 12.58 2.78
C THR A 66 15.04 12.42 4.26
N TRP A 67 16.30 12.61 4.64
CA TRP A 67 16.72 12.63 6.05
C TRP A 67 16.42 14.00 6.65
N GLN A 68 15.69 14.02 7.76
CA GLN A 68 15.32 15.27 8.44
C GLN A 68 16.17 15.46 9.69
N ALA A 69 16.60 16.68 9.98
CA ALA A 69 17.20 16.98 11.27
C ALA A 69 16.14 16.79 12.37
N GLY A 70 16.48 16.06 13.43
CA GLY A 70 15.54 15.80 14.50
C GLY A 70 16.15 15.58 15.87
N ASN A 71 15.28 15.69 16.87
CA ASN A 71 15.56 15.46 18.28
C ASN A 71 14.70 14.29 18.75
N VAL A 72 15.33 13.20 19.16
CA VAL A 72 14.64 11.98 19.62
C VAL A 72 14.68 11.94 21.14
N LYS A 73 13.52 11.82 21.78
CA LYS A 73 13.38 11.60 23.23
C LYS A 73 13.01 10.14 23.48
N PHE A 74 13.75 9.48 24.34
CA PHE A 74 13.53 8.09 24.74
C PHE A 74 12.77 8.03 26.07
N TYR A 75 12.11 6.90 26.33
CA TYR A 75 11.53 6.63 27.65
C TYR A 75 12.62 6.33 28.69
N ASN A 76 13.63 5.57 28.28
CA ASN A 76 14.74 5.16 29.13
C ASN A 76 16.03 5.83 28.66
N LYS A 77 17.00 5.94 29.57
CA LYS A 77 18.34 6.41 29.20
C LYS A 77 18.98 5.42 28.22
N VAL A 78 19.74 5.96 27.28
CA VAL A 78 20.36 5.24 26.17
C VAL A 78 21.86 5.44 26.13
N GLY A 79 22.55 4.60 25.35
CA GLY A 79 24.01 4.62 25.20
C GLY A 79 24.73 3.83 26.30
N MET A 80 26.02 3.57 26.09
CA MET A 80 26.81 2.74 27.01
C MET A 80 26.90 3.30 28.43
N SER A 81 26.86 4.62 28.56
CA SER A 81 26.90 5.31 29.87
C SER A 81 25.52 5.39 30.53
N LEU A 82 24.43 5.13 29.81
CA LEU A 82 23.04 5.31 30.27
C LEU A 82 22.81 6.67 30.96
N THR A 83 23.47 7.73 30.51
CA THR A 83 23.39 9.07 31.10
C THR A 83 22.36 9.94 30.42
N THR A 84 22.06 9.66 29.16
CA THR A 84 21.31 10.55 28.26
C THR A 84 20.04 9.87 27.81
N ASP A 85 18.91 10.57 27.83
CA ASP A 85 17.60 10.07 27.39
C ASP A 85 17.11 10.75 26.10
N SER A 86 18.00 11.46 25.41
CA SER A 86 17.70 12.16 24.17
C SER A 86 18.88 12.22 23.19
N LEU A 87 18.59 12.20 21.90
CA LEU A 87 19.53 12.57 20.83
C LEU A 87 19.07 13.90 20.22
N ALA A 88 19.99 14.83 20.00
CA ALA A 88 19.67 16.15 19.45
C ALA A 88 20.40 16.40 18.12
N GLY A 89 19.72 17.03 17.17
CA GLY A 89 20.29 17.42 15.87
C GLY A 89 20.73 16.25 15.00
N VAL A 90 20.17 15.06 15.20
CA VAL A 90 20.54 13.86 14.44
C VAL A 90 19.66 13.72 13.18
N PRO A 91 20.18 13.25 12.04
CA PRO A 91 19.34 12.98 10.89
C PRO A 91 18.46 11.75 11.15
N VAL A 92 17.16 11.89 10.97
CA VAL A 92 16.14 10.88 11.25
C VAL A 92 15.16 10.67 10.10
N ARG A 93 14.55 9.48 10.05
CA ARG A 93 13.38 9.15 9.22
C ARG A 93 12.42 8.24 9.97
N LEU A 94 11.12 8.39 9.70
CA LEU A 94 10.07 7.50 10.23
C LEU A 94 9.85 6.35 9.26
N ASP A 95 10.11 5.12 9.68
CA ASP A 95 9.62 3.92 8.99
C ASP A 95 8.22 3.58 9.52
N LEU A 96 7.21 3.79 8.68
CA LEU A 96 5.80 3.58 9.02
C LEU A 96 5.41 2.10 8.98
N LEU A 97 6.17 1.25 8.27
CA LEU A 97 5.89 -0.18 8.16
C LEU A 97 6.45 -0.93 9.37
N ALA A 98 7.71 -0.65 9.73
CA ALA A 98 8.38 -1.26 10.87
C ALA A 98 8.01 -0.61 12.22
N ASN A 99 7.37 0.58 12.19
CA ASN A 99 7.12 1.44 13.36
C ASN A 99 8.42 1.77 14.10
N GLU A 100 9.37 2.32 13.35
CA GLU A 100 10.73 2.63 13.81
C GLU A 100 11.13 4.06 13.45
N ILE A 101 12.08 4.59 14.21
CA ILE A 101 12.87 5.75 13.80
C ILE A 101 14.25 5.26 13.39
N ASP A 102 14.60 5.53 12.14
CA ASP A 102 15.95 5.41 11.66
C ASP A 102 16.74 6.64 12.06
N VAL A 103 17.90 6.43 12.68
CA VAL A 103 18.87 7.47 13.03
C VAL A 103 20.14 7.25 12.22
N LYS A 104 20.58 8.27 11.49
CA LYS A 104 21.85 8.23 10.77
C LYS A 104 23.00 8.50 11.74
N ALA A 105 23.72 7.45 12.12
CA ALA A 105 24.85 7.49 13.06
C ALA A 105 26.22 7.68 12.39
N GLY A 106 26.26 7.81 11.06
CA GLY A 106 27.47 8.04 10.26
C GLY A 106 27.17 8.04 8.77
N ALA A 107 28.20 8.10 7.92
CA ALA A 107 28.01 8.12 6.46
C ALA A 107 27.27 6.87 5.94
N THR A 108 27.59 5.70 6.50
CA THR A 108 27.04 4.39 6.12
C THR A 108 26.35 3.66 7.26
N SER A 109 26.28 4.28 8.44
CA SER A 109 25.73 3.66 9.66
C SER A 109 24.33 4.20 9.93
N ILE A 110 23.34 3.31 9.87
CA ILE A 110 21.94 3.59 10.23
C ILE A 110 21.59 2.71 11.44
N LYS A 111 20.94 3.31 12.42
CA LYS A 111 20.43 2.62 13.61
C LYS A 111 18.91 2.78 13.65
N ALA A 112 18.20 1.67 13.55
CA ALA A 112 16.76 1.64 13.71
C ALA A 112 16.40 1.53 15.20
N VAL A 113 15.44 2.31 15.64
CA VAL A 113 14.94 2.33 17.01
C VAL A 113 13.44 2.09 17.00
N LYS A 114 13.00 1.02 17.70
CA LYS A 114 11.57 0.70 17.86
C LYS A 114 10.80 1.85 18.51
N ALA A 115 9.59 2.12 18.02
CA ALA A 115 8.71 3.14 18.59
C ALA A 115 8.52 2.96 20.10
N SER A 116 8.42 1.73 20.62
CA SER A 116 8.26 1.43 22.05
C SER A 116 9.38 1.98 22.95
N ALA A 117 10.56 2.32 22.40
CA ALA A 117 11.65 2.94 23.16
C ALA A 117 11.62 4.48 23.12
N ILE A 118 10.84 5.06 22.22
CA ILE A 118 10.80 6.48 21.91
C ILE A 118 9.52 7.09 22.47
N ARG A 119 9.68 8.18 23.22
CA ARG A 119 8.56 8.97 23.72
C ARG A 119 8.05 9.96 22.68
N TYR A 120 8.95 10.71 22.06
CA TYR A 120 8.62 11.58 20.93
C TYR A 120 9.86 11.85 20.08
N VAL A 121 9.63 12.29 18.85
CA VAL A 121 10.66 12.86 17.98
C VAL A 121 10.17 14.18 17.40
N ASP A 122 11.00 15.21 17.51
CA ASP A 122 10.80 16.48 16.81
C ASP A 122 11.63 16.43 15.54
N MET A 123 11.04 16.69 14.38
CA MET A 123 11.78 16.77 13.12
C MET A 123 11.19 17.76 12.14
N ASN A 124 12.02 18.23 11.23
CA ASN A 124 11.57 19.05 10.12
C ASN A 124 10.53 18.30 9.27
N ASN A 125 9.50 19.00 8.85
CA ASN A 125 8.45 18.48 7.97
C ASN A 125 8.57 19.08 6.57
N ALA A 126 7.77 18.54 5.64
CA ALA A 126 7.70 19.01 4.26
C ALA A 126 7.17 20.46 4.12
N TYR A 127 6.62 21.04 5.19
CA TYR A 127 6.08 22.40 5.23
C TYR A 127 7.09 23.44 5.73
N GLY A 128 8.36 23.05 5.94
CA GLY A 128 9.41 23.96 6.42
C GLY A 128 9.30 24.32 7.91
N SER A 129 8.57 23.53 8.69
CA SER A 129 8.41 23.70 10.14
C SER A 129 8.83 22.43 10.89
N VAL A 130 8.91 22.51 12.22
CA VAL A 130 9.20 21.34 13.06
C VAL A 130 7.89 20.69 13.49
N SER A 131 7.76 19.39 13.25
CA SER A 131 6.63 18.57 13.72
C SER A 131 7.07 17.65 14.84
N ARG A 132 6.22 17.55 15.86
CA ARG A 132 6.38 16.60 16.95
C ARG A 132 5.59 15.34 16.64
N PHE A 133 6.30 14.22 16.52
CA PHE A 133 5.72 12.89 16.44
C PHE A 133 5.82 12.25 17.84
N ILE A 134 4.70 12.18 18.54
CA ILE A 134 4.58 11.64 19.89
C ILE A 134 4.12 10.18 19.81
N ASN A 135 4.65 9.32 20.68
CA ASN A 135 4.27 7.92 20.69
C ASN A 135 2.77 7.76 21.01
N VAL A 136 2.10 6.88 20.27
CA VAL A 136 0.68 6.56 20.49
C VAL A 136 0.41 6.02 21.90
N GLN A 137 1.42 5.41 22.56
CA GLN A 137 1.37 4.92 23.94
C GLN A 137 1.18 6.02 24.98
N GLU A 138 1.42 7.29 24.63
CA GLU A 138 1.10 8.43 25.50
C GLU A 138 -0.42 8.66 25.63
N PHE A 139 -1.22 7.98 24.81
CA PHE A 139 -2.68 8.13 24.74
C PHE A 139 -3.41 6.81 25.01
N GLN A 140 -4.65 6.95 25.48
CA GLN A 140 -5.60 5.87 25.69
C GLN A 140 -6.55 5.82 24.48
N THR A 141 -6.45 4.76 23.69
CA THR A 141 -7.27 4.52 22.50
C THR A 141 -8.43 3.59 22.86
N GLU A 142 -9.66 3.96 22.51
CA GLU A 142 -10.83 3.08 22.69
C GLU A 142 -10.80 1.94 21.67
N GLY A 143 -10.55 0.71 22.16
CA GLY A 143 -10.72 -0.52 21.38
C GLY A 143 -9.78 -0.72 20.19
N GLN A 144 -8.77 0.13 20.01
CA GLN A 144 -7.78 0.02 18.93
C GLN A 144 -6.36 -0.02 19.49
N THR A 145 -5.62 -1.09 19.16
CA THR A 145 -4.19 -1.15 19.41
C THR A 145 -3.47 -0.41 18.28
N LEU A 146 -3.10 0.84 18.52
CA LEU A 146 -2.28 1.61 17.59
C LEU A 146 -0.79 1.40 17.89
N THR A 147 0.04 1.51 16.85
CA THR A 147 1.50 1.52 16.95
C THR A 147 2.08 2.75 16.27
N GLY A 148 3.33 3.07 16.58
CA GLY A 148 4.05 4.18 15.96
C GLY A 148 3.77 5.51 16.68
N PHE A 149 3.50 6.56 15.90
CA PHE A 149 3.47 7.93 16.41
C PHE A 149 2.29 8.72 15.86
N PHE A 150 1.70 9.57 16.69
CA PHE A 150 0.87 10.67 16.24
C PHE A 150 1.73 11.89 15.93
N GLU A 151 1.49 12.55 14.81
CA GLU A 151 1.93 13.92 14.61
C GLU A 151 1.00 14.86 15.40
N GLN A 152 1.58 15.74 16.23
CA GLN A 152 0.84 16.78 16.94
C GLN A 152 0.69 18.01 16.03
N ILE A 153 -0.53 18.23 15.54
CA ILE A 153 -0.84 19.30 14.58
C ILE A 153 -1.19 20.59 15.33
N VAL A 154 -2.05 20.46 16.34
CA VAL A 154 -2.42 21.54 17.26
C VAL A 154 -2.46 20.98 18.67
N VAL A 155 -1.84 21.68 19.62
CA VAL A 155 -1.82 21.32 21.04
C VAL A 155 -2.65 22.34 21.82
N GLY A 156 -3.54 21.85 22.68
CA GLY A 156 -4.41 22.71 23.49
C GLY A 156 -5.39 21.88 24.32
N LYS A 157 -6.46 22.53 24.82
CA LYS A 157 -7.57 21.87 25.55
C LYS A 157 -8.14 20.70 24.73
N LEU A 158 -8.25 20.90 23.42
CA LEU A 158 -8.58 19.87 22.44
C LEU A 158 -7.47 19.84 21.39
N SER A 159 -6.66 18.78 21.43
CA SER A 159 -5.51 18.64 20.54
C SER A 159 -5.90 17.93 19.25
N LEU A 160 -5.40 18.43 18.12
CA LEU A 160 -5.55 17.80 16.81
C LEU A 160 -4.30 16.95 16.53
N LEU A 161 -4.53 15.67 16.24
CA LEU A 161 -3.50 14.69 15.98
C LEU A 161 -3.72 14.05 14.60
N MET A 162 -2.62 13.66 13.95
CA MET A 162 -2.66 12.88 12.71
C MET A 162 -1.81 11.62 12.88
N HIS A 163 -2.33 10.46 12.47
CA HIS A 163 -1.63 9.19 12.54
C HIS A 163 -1.17 8.76 11.13
N PRO A 164 0.10 8.96 10.77
CA PRO A 164 0.65 8.40 9.56
C PRO A 164 0.82 6.88 9.70
N SER A 165 0.28 6.15 8.74
CA SER A 165 0.45 4.70 8.63
C SER A 165 0.67 4.30 7.17
N VAL A 166 1.11 3.08 6.94
CA VAL A 166 1.24 2.50 5.60
C VAL A 166 0.54 1.14 5.57
N HIS A 167 -0.12 0.84 4.47
CA HIS A 167 -0.69 -0.48 4.22
C HIS A 167 -0.25 -1.00 2.86
N ILE A 168 -0.19 -2.33 2.74
CA ILE A 168 0.16 -2.99 1.48
C ILE A 168 -1.13 -3.19 0.69
N GLN A 169 -1.29 -2.44 -0.39
CA GLN A 169 -2.32 -2.68 -1.39
C GLN A 169 -1.85 -3.81 -2.31
N LYS A 170 -2.60 -4.91 -2.32
CA LYS A 170 -2.27 -6.08 -3.14
C LYS A 170 -2.48 -5.81 -4.63
N GLY A 171 -1.59 -6.36 -5.44
CA GLY A 171 -1.75 -6.39 -6.89
C GLY A 171 -3.10 -7.00 -7.29
N ASN A 172 -3.74 -6.41 -8.30
CA ASN A 172 -5.08 -6.79 -8.77
C ASN A 172 -5.05 -7.52 -10.13
N TYR A 173 -3.92 -8.12 -10.50
CA TYR A 173 -3.76 -8.80 -11.78
C TYR A 173 -4.75 -9.95 -11.95
N ASN A 174 -5.55 -9.86 -13.00
CA ASN A 174 -6.47 -10.90 -13.44
C ASN A 174 -5.84 -11.66 -14.60
N VAL A 175 -5.50 -12.94 -14.36
CA VAL A 175 -4.86 -13.81 -15.36
C VAL A 175 -5.76 -14.05 -16.57
N ALA A 176 -7.07 -14.25 -16.37
CA ALA A 176 -8.01 -14.58 -17.43
C ALA A 176 -8.17 -13.44 -18.44
N MET A 177 -8.21 -12.20 -17.93
CA MET A 177 -8.35 -10.99 -18.75
C MET A 177 -7.01 -10.35 -19.12
N ASN A 178 -5.89 -10.83 -18.56
CA ASN A 178 -4.55 -10.24 -18.70
C ASN A 178 -4.51 -8.71 -18.41
N VAL A 179 -5.27 -8.28 -17.39
CA VAL A 179 -5.36 -6.86 -16.96
C VAL A 179 -5.04 -6.70 -15.48
N GLY A 180 -4.68 -5.50 -15.06
CA GLY A 180 -4.28 -5.17 -13.68
C GLY A 180 -2.77 -5.25 -13.47
N SER A 181 -2.33 -5.05 -12.22
CA SER A 181 -0.91 -5.13 -11.84
C SER A 181 -0.64 -6.31 -10.92
N LYS A 182 0.48 -6.99 -11.14
CA LYS A 182 0.98 -8.03 -10.22
C LYS A 182 1.68 -7.42 -9.01
N ASP A 183 2.08 -6.16 -9.10
CA ASP A 183 2.87 -5.48 -8.08
C ASP A 183 2.00 -5.09 -6.88
N ASP A 184 2.54 -5.32 -5.69
CA ASP A 184 1.99 -4.79 -4.45
C ASP A 184 2.46 -3.34 -4.29
N GLN A 185 1.67 -2.50 -3.63
CA GLN A 185 2.00 -1.08 -3.41
C GLN A 185 1.92 -0.71 -1.93
N LEU A 186 2.93 0.02 -1.44
CA LEU A 186 2.89 0.68 -0.14
C LEU A 186 2.12 1.99 -0.27
N VAL A 187 0.91 2.02 0.32
CA VAL A 187 0.04 3.20 0.31
C VAL A 187 0.00 3.83 1.69
N LYS A 188 0.43 5.08 1.77
CA LYS A 188 0.38 5.88 2.99
C LYS A 188 -1.05 6.31 3.28
N LYS A 189 -1.43 6.28 4.55
CA LYS A 189 -2.73 6.69 5.05
C LYS A 189 -2.55 7.64 6.22
N MET A 190 -3.27 8.75 6.19
CA MET A 190 -3.28 9.78 7.23
C MET A 190 -4.65 9.77 7.90
N ASP A 191 -4.74 9.17 9.08
CA ASP A 191 -5.98 9.14 9.86
C ASP A 191 -5.99 10.28 10.89
N TRP A 192 -7.14 10.95 11.06
CA TRP A 192 -7.28 12.07 11.97
C TRP A 192 -7.82 11.65 13.33
N TYR A 193 -7.25 12.24 14.37
CA TYR A 193 -7.60 11.98 15.76
C TYR A 193 -7.72 13.27 16.54
N VAL A 194 -8.55 13.25 17.58
CA VAL A 194 -8.65 14.32 18.57
C VAL A 194 -8.29 13.77 19.93
N ALA A 195 -7.48 14.51 20.68
CA ALA A 195 -7.15 14.17 22.05
C ALA A 195 -7.67 15.21 23.04
N ARG A 196 -8.32 14.72 24.11
CA ARG A 196 -8.72 15.50 25.28
C ARG A 196 -7.96 14.93 26.49
N GLY A 197 -6.83 15.54 26.82
CA GLY A 197 -5.87 14.94 27.74
C GLY A 197 -5.27 13.67 27.12
N LYS A 198 -5.36 12.53 27.83
CA LYS A 198 -4.87 11.24 27.33
C LYS A 198 -5.89 10.48 26.48
N GLN A 199 -7.16 10.84 26.54
CA GLN A 199 -8.19 10.15 25.76
C GLN A 199 -8.10 10.58 24.31
N VAL A 200 -7.98 9.63 23.38
CA VAL A 200 -7.89 9.91 21.95
C VAL A 200 -9.00 9.19 21.18
N VAL A 201 -9.65 9.92 20.27
CA VAL A 201 -10.76 9.42 19.46
C VAL A 201 -10.48 9.70 17.98
N LYS A 202 -10.66 8.68 17.16
CA LYS A 202 -10.58 8.81 15.69
C LYS A 202 -11.80 9.55 15.17
N PHE A 203 -11.61 10.45 14.22
CA PHE A 203 -12.73 11.11 13.56
C PHE A 203 -12.47 11.30 12.07
N SER A 204 -13.55 11.40 11.30
CA SER A 204 -13.49 11.80 9.90
C SER A 204 -13.75 13.31 9.82
N PRO A 205 -12.83 14.10 9.26
CA PRO A 205 -13.01 15.54 9.17
C PRO A 205 -14.27 15.94 8.41
N GLY A 206 -15.06 16.81 9.03
CA GLY A 206 -16.30 17.32 8.46
C GLY A 206 -17.01 18.22 9.45
N LYS A 207 -17.85 19.14 8.92
CA LYS A 207 -18.53 20.15 9.75
C LYS A 207 -19.31 19.53 10.91
N LYS A 208 -20.07 18.45 10.63
CA LYS A 208 -20.85 17.75 11.65
C LYS A 208 -19.95 17.18 12.76
N ALA A 209 -18.92 16.41 12.38
CA ALA A 209 -18.00 15.79 13.34
C ALA A 209 -17.27 16.84 14.20
N VAL A 210 -16.78 17.92 13.58
CA VAL A 210 -16.10 19.00 14.30
C VAL A 210 -17.03 19.70 15.31
N LEU A 211 -18.27 20.00 14.91
CA LEU A 211 -19.26 20.62 15.81
C LEU A 211 -19.70 19.68 16.95
N GLU A 212 -19.70 18.37 16.74
CA GLU A 212 -19.98 17.38 17.78
C GLU A 212 -18.82 17.28 18.79
N LEU A 213 -17.57 17.26 18.31
CA LEU A 213 -16.37 17.21 19.15
C LEU A 213 -16.18 18.49 20.01
N MET A 214 -16.69 19.62 19.51
CA MET A 214 -16.58 20.95 20.11
C MET A 214 -17.94 21.50 20.56
N ALA A 215 -18.84 20.61 21.00
CA ALA A 215 -20.21 20.97 21.35
C ALA A 215 -20.32 22.04 22.45
N ASP A 216 -19.32 22.16 23.31
CA ASP A 216 -19.26 23.17 24.39
C ASP A 216 -19.12 24.62 23.88
N LYS A 217 -18.67 24.82 22.63
CA LYS A 217 -18.48 26.13 22.00
C LYS A 217 -19.09 26.18 20.59
N LYS A 218 -20.18 25.42 20.39
CA LYS A 218 -20.79 25.18 19.09
C LYS A 218 -21.20 26.47 18.37
N ASP A 219 -21.79 27.43 19.08
CA ASP A 219 -22.33 28.65 18.49
C ASP A 219 -21.22 29.59 18.02
N GLN A 220 -20.16 29.75 18.82
CA GLN A 220 -18.96 30.50 18.41
C GLN A 220 -18.29 29.84 17.21
N LEU A 221 -18.20 28.51 17.22
CA LEU A 221 -17.56 27.76 16.15
C LEU A 221 -18.36 27.79 14.84
N ASP A 222 -19.69 27.65 14.88
CA ASP A 222 -20.52 27.73 13.67
C ASP A 222 -20.44 29.12 13.02
N THR A 223 -20.37 30.18 13.84
CA THR A 223 -20.11 31.54 13.36
C THR A 223 -18.76 31.65 12.67
N PHE A 224 -17.69 31.14 13.29
CA PHE A 224 -16.36 31.12 12.71
C PHE A 224 -16.32 30.35 11.38
N LEU A 225 -16.93 29.16 11.31
CA LEU A 225 -16.98 28.34 10.10
C LEU A 225 -17.77 29.00 8.96
N LYS A 226 -18.80 29.80 9.27
CA LYS A 226 -19.57 30.56 8.26
C LYS A 226 -18.79 31.76 7.72
N THR A 227 -18.04 32.45 8.58
CA THR A 227 -17.29 33.66 8.23
C THR A 227 -15.98 33.33 7.53
N GLN A 228 -15.15 32.47 8.12
CA GLN A 228 -13.81 32.16 7.62
C GLN A 228 -13.79 31.03 6.59
N LYS A 229 -14.82 30.17 6.58
CA LYS A 229 -14.98 29.04 5.65
C LYS A 229 -13.69 28.20 5.45
N PRO A 230 -13.00 27.79 6.52
CA PRO A 230 -11.82 26.94 6.38
C PRO A 230 -12.20 25.60 5.75
N ASP A 231 -11.33 25.06 4.90
CA ASP A 231 -11.53 23.73 4.34
C ASP A 231 -11.21 22.65 5.38
N LEU A 232 -12.27 22.06 5.96
CA LEU A 232 -12.12 21.03 6.99
C LEU A 232 -11.56 19.71 6.46
N LYS A 233 -11.34 19.56 5.15
CA LYS A 233 -10.67 18.39 4.57
C LYS A 233 -9.16 18.56 4.48
N THR A 234 -8.65 19.79 4.62
CA THR A 234 -7.22 20.07 4.57
C THR A 234 -6.64 20.19 5.97
N ARG A 235 -5.32 19.96 6.05
CA ARG A 235 -4.55 20.10 7.30
C ARG A 235 -4.64 21.54 7.83
N GLU A 236 -4.52 22.52 6.94
CA GLU A 236 -4.50 23.94 7.26
C GLU A 236 -5.86 24.41 7.78
N GLY A 237 -6.95 24.01 7.13
CA GLY A 237 -8.30 24.39 7.56
C GLY A 237 -8.69 23.76 8.88
N LEU A 238 -8.33 22.48 9.11
CA LEU A 238 -8.49 21.85 10.41
C LEU A 238 -7.64 22.50 11.49
N SER A 239 -6.36 22.75 11.22
CA SER A 239 -5.45 23.39 12.17
C SER A 239 -6.00 24.75 12.60
N THR A 240 -6.40 25.59 11.65
CA THR A 240 -6.97 26.93 11.92
C THR A 240 -8.22 26.83 12.80
N THR A 241 -9.09 25.85 12.53
CA THR A 241 -10.32 25.62 13.30
C THR A 241 -10.03 25.20 14.74
N PHE A 242 -9.08 24.28 14.94
CA PHE A 242 -8.69 23.81 16.28
C PHE A 242 -7.92 24.88 17.06
N VAL A 243 -7.08 25.67 16.39
CA VAL A 243 -6.41 26.83 17.00
C VAL A 243 -7.45 27.81 17.52
N TYR A 244 -8.44 28.19 16.70
CA TYR A 244 -9.51 29.08 17.12
C TYR A 244 -10.28 28.52 18.31
N TYR A 245 -10.73 27.26 18.26
CA TYR A 245 -11.43 26.63 19.38
C TYR A 245 -10.63 26.68 20.70
N ASN A 246 -9.32 26.43 20.65
CA ASN A 246 -8.46 26.46 21.83
C ASN A 246 -8.24 27.87 22.42
N THR A 247 -8.72 28.93 21.75
CA THR A 247 -8.74 30.30 22.30
C THR A 247 -10.03 30.67 23.03
N LEU A 248 -11.07 29.80 22.99
CA LEU A 248 -12.40 30.02 23.58
C LEU A 248 -12.58 29.39 24.96
#